data_AF-A0ABD1KSM6-F1
#
_entry.id   AF-A0ABD1KSM6-F1
#
_cell.length_a   1.000
_cell.length_b   1.000
_cell.length_c   1.000
_cell.angle_alpha   90.00
_cell.angle_beta   90.00
_cell.angle_gamma   90.00
#
_symmetry.space_group_name_H-M   'P 1'
#
loop_
_entity.id
_entity.type
_entity.pdbx_description
1 polymer ?
#
loop_
_entity_poly.entity_id
_entity_poly.type
_entity_poly.pdbx_seq_one_letter_code
_entity_poly.pdbx_strand_id
1 'polypeptide(L)'
;MIDGETGNRTFTTFVKSHDERYIDRAVRTYTWGHIRGTNYSLALVLPKYSLHYLHAAIGDTITQAKFSETLQVEKFDEYGFTFIAKREYCTDLKPSDNNTDFLINFNKYIDRNTPNHPLCNSALVNKLLLDAGITSELVKKWSKQIMSNGVSARFVATDGGITRVYPSSAGPDWSESIYNTNDIYDVYEMRKSYNTHESNFYQRSLDNELYIFTPPVYNFNYNATVDSILVSKAVDLDIDGVKLKPAVVGVTLDVEFWLERFMNTTVKINPSGSKDDICSCQRNDEFVDCVLLDDGGFLIMANRDDYVRQIGQFFGMIDPSMMMSLINSSLFSVRKTYDYLSMCEVHKESKSAAGLRSVYVPTIADILQLGWWTSSAAWSIMQQLLVTVTFPSFSEAVDTNDDLSDDVAMESCINEQSQYFFENNETSFYGILDCDRCSRQFHAEKLQGTNLVFVVADTKLACMSCDQKPLIQGKQPSPGPDPCELALNPRYRKGPQSCFDNNASEQDGDCGGVSGLMPSPWMLVLLQVSLLLNACGHRLHDNSVMLTG
;
A
#
# COMPACT_ATOMS: atom_id res chain seq x y z
N MET A 1 -17.98 19.09 11.37
CA MET A 1 -16.90 20.01 10.91
C MET A 1 -17.14 20.63 9.54
N ILE A 2 -17.92 20.03 8.63
CA ILE A 2 -18.26 20.62 7.31
C ILE A 2 -18.90 22.01 7.46
N ASP A 3 -19.78 22.18 8.45
CA ASP A 3 -20.49 23.44 8.65
C ASP A 3 -19.65 24.54 9.33
N GLY A 4 -18.38 24.28 9.64
CA GLY A 4 -17.47 25.22 10.30
C GLY A 4 -17.55 25.23 11.83
N GLU A 5 -18.30 24.30 12.42
CA GLU A 5 -18.41 24.16 13.88
C GLU A 5 -17.11 23.64 14.50
N THR A 6 -16.77 24.14 15.68
CA THR A 6 -15.69 23.63 16.53
C THR A 6 -16.24 22.59 17.49
N GLY A 7 -15.50 21.51 17.71
CA GLY A 7 -15.93 20.48 18.64
C GLY A 7 -14.84 19.47 18.96
N ASN A 8 -15.10 18.67 19.98
CA ASN A 8 -14.32 17.49 20.32
C ASN A 8 -15.25 16.29 20.51
N ARG A 9 -14.76 15.09 20.18
CA ARG A 9 -15.49 13.85 20.42
C ARG A 9 -14.53 12.70 20.57
N THR A 10 -14.78 11.88 21.58
CA THR A 10 -14.05 10.62 21.81
C THR A 10 -14.98 9.47 21.48
N PHE A 11 -14.50 8.54 20.65
CA PHE A 11 -15.22 7.32 20.29
C PHE A 11 -14.24 6.21 19.95
N THR A 12 -14.75 4.98 19.99
CA THR A 12 -13.99 3.80 19.59
C THR A 12 -13.99 3.69 18.08
N THR A 13 -12.82 3.57 17.49
CA THR A 13 -12.59 3.50 16.05
C THR A 13 -11.80 2.25 15.69
N PHE A 14 -11.99 1.79 14.46
CA PHE A 14 -11.13 0.79 13.84
C PHE A 14 -9.99 1.51 13.12
N VAL A 15 -8.76 1.29 13.58
CA VAL A 15 -7.54 1.83 13.00
C VAL A 15 -6.96 0.77 12.10
N LYS A 16 -6.91 1.05 10.80
CA LYS A 16 -6.26 0.19 9.82
C LYS A 16 -4.75 0.35 9.92
N SER A 17 -4.04 -0.76 9.95
CA SER A 17 -2.58 -0.80 9.92
C SER A 17 -2.01 -0.25 8.59
N HIS A 18 -0.78 0.28 8.63
CA HIS A 18 -0.03 0.73 7.46
C HIS A 18 0.25 -0.38 6.43
N ASP A 19 0.47 -1.61 6.89
CA ASP A 19 0.66 -2.78 6.01
C ASP A 19 -0.65 -3.35 5.46
N GLU A 20 -1.79 -2.74 5.82
CA GLU A 20 -3.14 -3.12 5.40
C GLU A 20 -3.60 -4.52 5.81
N ARG A 21 -2.82 -5.22 6.65
CA ARG A 21 -3.10 -6.59 7.11
C ARG A 21 -3.95 -6.66 8.36
N TYR A 22 -3.86 -5.64 9.22
CA TYR A 22 -4.52 -5.63 10.53
C TYR A 22 -5.48 -4.47 10.69
N ILE A 23 -6.46 -4.66 11.57
CA ILE A 23 -7.33 -3.62 12.10
C ILE A 23 -7.34 -3.73 13.61
N ASP A 24 -7.00 -2.64 14.28
CA ASP A 24 -7.02 -2.55 15.74
C ASP A 24 -8.18 -1.67 16.21
N ARG A 25 -8.86 -2.09 17.28
CA ARG A 25 -9.92 -1.30 17.91
C ARG A 25 -9.30 -0.34 18.94
N ALA A 26 -9.19 0.93 18.58
CA ALA A 26 -8.57 1.95 19.43
C ALA A 26 -9.55 3.08 19.77
N VAL A 27 -9.43 3.62 20.99
CA VAL A 27 -10.18 4.82 21.40
C VAL A 27 -9.43 6.06 20.96
N ARG A 28 -10.06 6.87 20.12
CA ARG A 28 -9.47 8.09 19.56
C ARG A 28 -10.30 9.31 19.94
N THR A 29 -9.62 10.41 20.23
CA THR A 29 -10.25 11.71 20.46
C THR A 29 -10.00 12.59 19.25
N TYR A 30 -11.07 12.96 18.57
CA TYR A 30 -11.08 13.88 17.45
C TYR A 30 -11.38 15.28 17.98
N THR A 31 -10.56 16.26 17.65
CA THR A 31 -10.81 17.67 17.92
C THR A 31 -10.72 18.43 16.61
N TRP A 32 -11.73 19.22 16.26
CA TRP A 32 -11.77 19.92 14.98
C TRP A 32 -12.16 21.39 15.14
N GLY A 33 -11.71 22.20 14.19
CA GLY A 33 -12.02 23.61 14.14
C GLY A 33 -11.90 24.19 12.74
N HIS A 34 -12.48 25.37 12.55
CA HIS A 34 -12.52 26.05 11.25
C HIS A 34 -11.29 26.93 11.03
N ILE A 35 -10.71 26.87 9.83
CA ILE A 35 -9.58 27.73 9.44
C ILE A 35 -10.15 29.05 8.92
N ARG A 36 -9.96 30.12 9.72
CA ARG A 36 -10.46 31.47 9.39
C ARG A 36 -9.99 31.91 8.00
N GLY A 37 -10.92 32.46 7.22
CA GLY A 37 -10.64 32.97 5.87
C GLY A 37 -10.63 31.91 4.77
N THR A 38 -10.91 30.65 5.08
CA THR A 38 -11.03 29.56 4.09
C THR A 38 -12.28 28.74 4.39
N ASN A 39 -12.72 27.88 3.46
CA ASN A 39 -13.80 26.92 3.72
C ASN A 39 -13.30 25.62 4.37
N TYR A 40 -12.01 25.54 4.74
CA TYR A 40 -11.42 24.34 5.31
C TYR A 40 -11.68 24.25 6.82
N SER A 41 -11.80 23.01 7.29
CA SER A 41 -11.76 22.67 8.71
C SER A 41 -10.62 21.70 8.94
N LEU A 42 -9.88 21.90 10.02
CA LEU A 42 -8.78 21.03 10.43
C LEU A 42 -9.24 20.19 11.61
N ALA A 43 -8.94 18.90 11.56
CA ALA A 43 -9.14 17.98 12.68
C ALA A 43 -7.79 17.40 13.13
N LEU A 44 -7.66 17.19 14.43
CA LEU A 44 -6.54 16.51 15.07
C LEU A 44 -7.07 15.27 15.78
N VAL A 45 -6.39 14.15 15.58
CA VAL A 45 -6.74 12.86 16.19
C VAL A 45 -5.64 12.48 17.16
N LEU A 46 -6.00 12.26 18.43
CA LEU A 46 -5.06 11.82 19.46
C LEU A 46 -5.58 10.57 20.17
N PRO A 47 -4.74 9.53 20.37
CA PRO A 47 -5.02 8.50 21.36
C PRO A 47 -4.95 9.05 22.79
N LYS A 48 -5.60 8.35 23.72
CA LYS A 48 -5.61 8.73 25.14
C LYS A 48 -4.20 8.78 25.75
N TYR A 49 -3.29 7.92 25.31
CA TYR A 49 -1.92 7.81 25.84
C TYR A 49 -0.96 8.90 25.30
N SER A 50 -1.36 9.70 24.30
CA SER A 50 -0.49 10.74 23.71
C SER A 50 -0.88 12.17 24.12
N LEU A 51 -1.68 12.33 25.16
CA LEU A 51 -2.05 13.66 25.68
C LEU A 51 -0.85 14.38 26.31
N HIS A 52 0.14 13.62 26.75
CA HIS A 52 1.38 14.11 27.33
C HIS A 52 2.55 13.58 26.50
N TYR A 53 3.62 14.37 26.42
CA TYR A 53 4.85 13.99 25.72
C TYR A 53 6.07 14.38 26.55
N LEU A 54 7.17 13.66 26.32
CA LEU A 54 8.44 13.96 26.98
C LEU A 54 9.18 15.07 26.22
N HIS A 55 9.50 16.14 26.93
CA HIS A 55 10.38 17.20 26.43
C HIS A 55 11.78 17.04 27.03
N ALA A 56 12.79 16.88 26.18
CA ALA A 56 14.16 16.67 26.63
C ALA A 56 14.80 18.00 27.07
N ALA A 57 14.95 18.16 28.38
CA ALA A 57 15.65 19.31 28.99
C ALA A 57 17.13 18.98 29.26
N ILE A 58 17.89 18.70 28.20
CA ILE A 58 19.35 18.45 28.32
C ILE A 58 20.09 19.78 28.13
N GLY A 59 20.52 20.40 29.24
CA GLY A 59 21.30 21.65 29.22
C GLY A 59 22.82 21.45 29.21
N ASP A 60 23.31 20.29 29.63
CA ASP A 60 24.74 20.07 29.87
C ASP A 60 25.46 19.50 28.64
N THR A 61 26.49 20.20 28.16
CA THR A 61 27.29 19.80 27.00
C THR A 61 27.95 18.43 27.16
N ILE A 62 28.36 18.07 28.39
CA ILE A 62 28.98 16.78 28.71
C ILE A 62 27.99 15.63 28.47
N THR A 63 26.74 15.80 28.90
CA THR A 63 25.71 14.77 28.76
C THR A 63 25.31 14.58 27.30
N GLN A 64 25.19 15.67 26.54
CA GLN A 64 24.93 15.63 25.10
C GLN A 64 26.04 14.89 24.35
N ALA A 65 27.31 15.20 24.65
CA ALA A 65 28.47 14.54 24.03
C ALA A 65 28.49 13.04 24.35
N LYS A 66 28.26 12.67 25.62
CA LYS A 66 28.21 11.27 26.07
C LYS A 66 27.13 10.48 25.32
N PHE A 67 25.96 11.05 25.10
CA PHE A 67 24.88 10.36 24.39
C PHE A 67 25.12 10.29 22.88
N SER A 68 25.71 11.33 22.28
CA SER A 68 26.10 11.35 20.87
C SER A 68 27.07 10.21 20.54
N GLU A 69 28.04 9.95 21.43
CA GLU A 69 29.01 8.86 21.27
C GLU A 69 28.37 7.47 21.17
N THR A 70 27.19 7.27 21.76
CA THR A 70 26.47 5.98 21.71
C THR A 70 25.86 5.66 20.35
N LEU A 71 25.80 6.65 19.45
CA LEU A 71 25.25 6.53 18.09
C LEU A 71 26.34 6.25 17.04
N GLN A 72 27.61 6.15 17.43
CA GLN A 72 28.71 5.88 16.52
C GLN A 72 28.69 4.44 16.01
N VAL A 73 28.87 4.28 14.70
CA VAL A 73 28.85 2.98 14.02
C VAL A 73 29.94 2.03 14.55
N GLU A 74 31.10 2.57 14.92
CA GLU A 74 32.22 1.82 15.49
C GLU A 74 31.88 1.13 16.82
N LYS A 75 30.85 1.60 17.53
CA LYS A 75 30.46 1.08 18.85
C LYS A 75 29.22 0.18 18.81
N PHE A 76 28.79 -0.25 17.62
CA PHE A 76 27.62 -1.11 17.48
C PHE A 76 27.79 -2.47 18.15
N ASP A 77 29.01 -2.98 18.29
CA ASP A 77 29.26 -4.23 19.02
C ASP A 77 28.96 -4.11 20.52
N GLU A 78 29.14 -2.92 21.10
CA GLU A 78 28.84 -2.65 22.51
C GLU A 78 27.38 -2.25 22.73
N TYR A 79 26.83 -1.44 21.83
CA TYR A 79 25.53 -0.77 22.00
C TYR A 79 24.40 -1.30 21.12
N GLY A 80 24.68 -2.31 20.30
CA GLY A 80 23.76 -2.84 19.30
C GLY A 80 23.74 -2.03 18.01
N PHE A 81 23.23 -2.65 16.95
CA PHE A 81 23.04 -1.98 15.66
C PHE A 81 21.95 -0.93 15.80
N THR A 82 22.26 0.34 15.49
CA THR A 82 21.36 1.47 15.72
C THR A 82 20.87 2.08 14.42
N PHE A 83 19.55 2.18 14.28
CA PHE A 83 18.87 2.93 13.24
C PHE A 83 18.34 4.26 13.76
N ILE A 84 18.33 5.27 12.89
CA ILE A 84 17.78 6.60 13.14
C ILE A 84 16.65 6.91 12.15
N ALA A 85 15.56 7.49 12.62
CA ALA A 85 14.47 7.94 11.77
C ALA A 85 14.92 9.09 10.88
N LYS A 86 14.47 9.10 9.63
CA LYS A 86 14.76 10.14 8.64
C LYS A 86 13.86 11.35 8.89
N ARG A 87 14.26 12.19 9.85
CA ARG A 87 13.60 13.46 10.16
C ARG A 87 14.45 14.63 9.70
N GLU A 88 13.83 15.77 9.48
CA GLU A 88 14.53 17.03 9.22
C GLU A 88 15.07 17.59 10.56
N TYR A 89 16.17 17.01 11.04
CA TYR A 89 16.83 17.45 12.28
C TYR A 89 17.41 18.86 12.15
N CYS A 90 18.05 19.12 11.00
CA CYS A 90 18.67 20.39 10.63
C CYS A 90 18.45 20.62 9.14
N THR A 91 18.31 21.88 8.72
CA THR A 91 18.01 22.25 7.31
C THR A 91 19.08 21.79 6.32
N ASP A 92 20.33 21.71 6.76
CA ASP A 92 21.48 21.34 5.90
C ASP A 92 21.63 19.82 5.74
N LEU A 93 21.02 19.03 6.63
CA LEU A 93 21.15 17.58 6.63
C LEU A 93 20.01 16.97 5.82
N LYS A 94 20.30 16.59 4.57
CA LYS A 94 19.32 15.91 3.72
C LYS A 94 19.11 14.46 4.19
N PRO A 95 17.86 13.97 4.22
CA PRO A 95 17.60 12.55 4.44
C PRO A 95 18.18 11.74 3.27
N SER A 96 18.94 10.68 3.59
CA SER A 96 19.47 9.72 2.62
C SER A 96 18.62 8.45 2.60
N ASP A 97 18.64 7.70 1.50
CA ASP A 97 17.94 6.42 1.40
C ASP A 97 18.59 5.34 2.27
N ASN A 98 19.91 5.33 2.35
CA ASN A 98 20.66 4.43 3.23
C ASN A 98 20.75 5.00 4.66
N ASN A 99 20.28 4.23 5.64
CA ASN A 99 20.26 4.65 7.05
C ASN A 99 21.66 4.83 7.63
N THR A 100 22.59 3.92 7.31
CA THR A 100 23.96 3.96 7.83
C THR A 100 24.68 5.23 7.38
N ASP A 101 24.54 5.59 6.10
CA ASP A 101 25.14 6.83 5.56
C ASP A 101 24.51 8.07 6.19
N PHE A 102 23.19 8.06 6.39
CA PHE A 102 22.50 9.14 7.07
C PHE A 102 22.97 9.31 8.52
N LEU A 103 23.15 8.20 9.26
CA LEU A 103 23.66 8.22 10.64
C LEU A 103 25.10 8.75 10.72
N ILE A 104 25.98 8.35 9.79
CA ILE A 104 27.36 8.85 9.73
C ILE A 104 27.36 10.37 9.45
N ASN A 105 26.53 10.83 8.51
CA ASN A 105 26.40 12.25 8.19
C ASN A 105 25.82 13.04 9.37
N PHE A 106 24.83 12.48 10.08
CA PHE A 106 24.25 13.07 11.29
C PHE A 106 25.32 13.24 12.38
N ASN A 107 26.04 12.17 12.74
CA ASN A 107 27.07 12.20 13.77
C ASN A 107 28.16 13.23 13.43
N LYS A 108 28.65 13.23 12.17
CA LYS A 108 29.65 14.20 11.70
C LYS A 108 29.15 15.64 11.77
N TYR A 109 27.86 15.88 11.54
CA TYR A 109 27.27 17.21 11.63
C TYR A 109 27.22 17.69 13.09
N ILE A 110 26.76 16.83 14.01
CA ILE A 110 26.67 17.15 15.43
C ILE A 110 28.05 17.42 16.03
N ASP A 111 29.07 16.63 15.64
CA ASP A 111 30.44 16.84 16.08
C ASP A 111 31.03 18.18 15.61
N ARG A 112 30.61 18.68 14.44
CA ARG A 112 31.11 19.95 13.88
C ARG A 112 30.38 21.18 14.42
N ASN A 113 29.05 21.14 14.48
CA ASN A 113 28.21 22.33 14.65
C ASN A 113 27.55 22.42 16.03
N THR A 114 27.67 21.39 16.87
CA THR A 114 26.99 21.19 18.15
C THR A 114 25.46 21.04 18.03
N PRO A 115 24.78 20.34 18.96
CA PRO A 115 23.32 20.15 18.93
C PRO A 115 22.48 21.43 19.00
N ASN A 116 23.02 22.52 19.55
CA ASN A 116 22.32 23.79 19.78
C ASN A 116 22.47 24.78 18.60
N HIS A 117 22.91 24.32 17.43
CA HIS A 117 23.10 25.16 16.27
C HIS A 117 21.78 25.81 15.81
N PRO A 118 21.76 27.10 15.41
CA PRO A 118 20.53 27.81 15.03
C PRO A 118 19.81 27.23 13.79
N LEU A 119 20.51 26.45 12.96
CA LEU A 119 19.93 25.75 11.80
C LEU A 119 19.31 24.38 12.16
N CYS A 120 19.39 23.98 13.42
CA CYS A 120 18.86 22.71 13.91
C CYS A 120 17.68 22.92 14.86
N ASN A 121 16.73 22.00 14.83
CA ASN A 121 15.69 21.94 15.84
C ASN A 121 16.25 21.27 17.11
N SER A 122 16.69 22.09 18.06
CA SER A 122 17.32 21.65 19.30
C SER A 122 16.43 20.70 20.11
N ALA A 123 15.11 20.91 20.14
CA ALA A 123 14.19 20.04 20.88
C ALA A 123 14.16 18.62 20.28
N LEU A 124 14.18 18.51 18.95
CA LEU A 124 14.12 17.23 18.25
C LEU A 124 15.45 16.47 18.36
N VAL A 125 16.58 17.16 18.21
CA VAL A 125 17.92 16.59 18.40
C VAL A 125 18.14 16.17 19.86
N ASN A 126 17.77 17.00 20.83
CA ASN A 126 17.92 16.65 22.26
C ASN A 126 17.05 15.47 22.67
N LYS A 127 15.83 15.33 22.10
CA LYS A 127 14.98 14.15 22.32
C LYS A 127 15.65 12.87 21.80
N LEU A 128 16.24 12.94 20.60
CA LEU A 128 17.00 11.82 20.04
C LEU A 128 18.18 11.43 20.93
N LEU A 129 18.98 12.41 21.38
CA LEU A 129 20.12 12.16 22.25
C LEU A 129 19.71 11.56 23.60
N LEU A 130 18.60 12.05 24.18
CA LEU A 130 18.06 11.47 25.42
C LEU A 130 17.72 9.98 25.24
N ASP A 131 16.99 9.67 24.17
CA ASP A 131 16.61 8.29 23.83
C ASP A 131 17.83 7.42 23.57
N ALA A 132 18.88 7.96 22.93
CA ALA A 132 20.14 7.26 22.69
C ALA A 132 20.82 6.89 24.01
N GLY A 133 20.85 7.83 24.97
CA GLY A 133 21.36 7.59 26.31
C GLY A 133 20.61 6.45 27.02
N ILE A 134 19.27 6.52 27.06
CA ILE A 134 18.43 5.55 27.76
C ILE A 134 18.55 4.15 27.13
N THR A 135 18.44 4.07 25.80
CA THR A 135 18.56 2.79 25.07
C THR A 135 19.95 2.19 25.19
N SER A 136 21.00 3.01 25.33
CA SER A 136 22.36 2.51 25.57
C SER A 136 22.50 1.78 26.91
N GLU A 137 21.88 2.30 27.97
CA GLU A 137 21.91 1.67 29.28
C GLU A 137 21.11 0.36 29.29
N LEU A 138 20.02 0.30 28.52
CA LEU A 138 19.25 -0.91 28.32
C LEU A 138 20.08 -2.01 27.64
N VAL A 139 20.80 -1.67 26.57
CA VAL A 139 21.66 -2.65 25.87
C VAL A 139 22.81 -3.14 26.77
N LYS A 140 23.37 -2.28 27.62
CA LYS A 140 24.35 -2.72 28.64
C LYS A 140 23.77 -3.73 29.65
N LYS A 141 22.46 -3.73 29.88
CA LYS A 141 21.79 -4.77 30.69
C LYS A 141 21.62 -6.05 29.87
N TRP A 142 21.27 -5.94 28.59
CA TRP A 142 21.15 -7.09 27.71
C TRP A 142 22.47 -7.82 27.51
N SER A 143 23.60 -7.11 27.39
CA SER A 143 24.91 -7.73 27.23
C SER A 143 25.35 -8.54 28.47
N LYS A 144 24.85 -8.20 29.66
CA LYS A 144 25.08 -8.98 30.89
C LYS A 144 24.16 -10.18 31.04
N GLN A 145 23.06 -10.22 30.29
CA GLN A 145 22.07 -11.30 30.36
C GLN A 145 22.33 -12.31 29.25
N ILE A 146 22.47 -13.58 29.63
CA ILE A 146 22.54 -14.67 28.65
C ILE A 146 21.26 -14.64 27.82
N MET A 147 21.41 -14.68 26.50
CA MET A 147 20.27 -14.77 25.60
C MET A 147 19.55 -16.09 25.82
N SER A 148 18.26 -16.02 26.14
CA SER A 148 17.45 -17.22 26.34
C SER A 148 17.41 -18.04 25.06
N ASN A 149 17.48 -19.37 25.18
CA ASN A 149 17.38 -20.28 24.06
C ASN A 149 16.08 -19.99 23.28
N GLY A 150 16.17 -19.80 21.96
CA GLY A 150 15.03 -19.48 21.09
C GLY A 150 14.76 -17.99 20.83
N VAL A 151 15.59 -17.08 21.36
CA VAL A 151 15.56 -15.65 21.01
C VAL A 151 16.72 -15.34 20.06
N SER A 152 16.40 -14.89 18.85
CA SER A 152 17.39 -14.54 17.83
C SER A 152 17.96 -13.14 18.06
N ALA A 153 17.09 -12.14 18.27
CA ALA A 153 17.47 -10.77 18.56
C ALA A 153 16.49 -10.09 19.51
N ARG A 154 16.93 -8.99 20.12
CA ARG A 154 16.13 -8.08 20.93
C ARG A 154 16.19 -6.70 20.32
N PHE A 155 15.10 -5.97 20.40
CA PHE A 155 15.07 -4.61 19.89
C PHE A 155 14.30 -3.66 20.80
N VAL A 156 14.62 -2.38 20.64
CA VAL A 156 13.88 -1.28 21.25
C VAL A 156 13.70 -0.19 20.20
N ALA A 157 12.46 0.22 19.98
CA ALA A 157 12.08 1.31 19.11
C ALA A 157 11.48 2.44 19.94
N THR A 158 11.96 3.67 19.79
CA THR A 158 11.59 4.81 20.63
C THR A 158 10.90 5.92 19.83
N ASP A 159 10.13 6.76 20.53
CA ASP A 159 9.45 7.92 19.96
C ASP A 159 10.43 8.97 19.36
N GLY A 160 11.65 9.10 19.91
CA GLY A 160 12.73 9.91 19.33
C GLY A 160 13.21 9.45 17.96
N GLY A 161 12.80 8.26 17.50
CA GLY A 161 13.16 7.70 16.20
C GLY A 161 14.41 6.85 16.24
N ILE A 162 14.78 6.30 17.41
CA ILE A 162 15.88 5.34 17.53
C ILE A 162 15.30 3.95 17.53
N THR A 163 15.86 3.07 16.70
CA THR A 163 15.62 1.63 16.80
C THR A 163 16.95 0.93 17.00
N ARG A 164 17.13 0.22 18.12
CA ARG A 164 18.35 -0.56 18.38
C ARG A 164 18.03 -2.04 18.33
N VAL A 165 18.92 -2.79 17.69
CA VAL A 165 18.84 -4.25 17.57
C VAL A 165 20.10 -4.86 18.19
N TYR A 166 19.91 -5.88 19.02
CA TYR A 166 20.98 -6.59 19.71
C TYR A 166 20.79 -8.10 19.56
N PRO A 167 21.82 -8.89 19.17
CA PRO A 167 23.21 -8.49 18.90
C PRO A 167 23.38 -7.70 17.59
N SER A 168 24.55 -7.07 17.41
CA SER A 168 24.87 -6.27 16.20
C SER A 168 24.76 -7.07 14.90
N SER A 169 25.03 -8.38 14.96
CA SER A 169 24.93 -9.31 13.83
C SER A 169 23.51 -9.46 13.27
N ALA A 170 22.46 -9.22 14.08
CA ALA A 170 21.07 -9.31 13.63
C ALA A 170 20.55 -7.98 13.03
N GLY A 171 21.34 -6.91 13.10
CA GLY A 171 20.97 -5.59 12.58
C GLY A 171 20.80 -5.51 11.05
N PRO A 172 21.70 -6.08 10.23
CA PRO A 172 21.58 -6.02 8.77
C PRO A 172 20.30 -6.66 8.22
N ASP A 173 19.90 -7.78 8.83
CA ASP A 173 18.71 -8.55 8.47
C ASP A 173 17.43 -7.95 9.06
N TRP A 174 17.56 -7.00 10.01
CA TRP A 174 16.44 -6.26 10.55
C TRP A 174 15.76 -5.45 9.45
N SER A 175 14.57 -5.91 9.07
CA SER A 175 13.67 -5.16 8.22
C SER A 175 12.24 -5.47 8.61
N GLU A 176 11.47 -4.42 8.85
CA GLU A 176 10.03 -4.51 8.71
C GLU A 176 9.77 -4.46 7.20
N SER A 177 9.56 -5.62 6.58
CA SER A 177 9.21 -5.71 5.18
C SER A 177 7.80 -5.16 4.99
N ILE A 178 7.70 -3.85 4.81
CA ILE A 178 6.48 -3.20 4.32
C ILE A 178 6.44 -3.49 2.83
N TYR A 179 5.54 -4.39 2.42
CA TYR A 179 5.23 -4.56 1.01
C TYR A 179 4.34 -3.39 0.62
N ASN A 180 4.85 -2.54 -0.26
CA ASN A 180 3.94 -1.78 -1.10
C ASN A 180 3.34 -2.81 -2.04
N THR A 181 2.10 -3.23 -1.80
CA THR A 181 1.33 -4.07 -2.71
C THR A 181 0.90 -3.22 -3.91
N ASN A 182 1.88 -2.76 -4.66
CA ASN A 182 1.73 -2.56 -6.08
C ASN A 182 2.38 -3.81 -6.67
N ASP A 183 1.57 -4.61 -7.33
CA ASP A 183 1.97 -5.62 -8.31
C ASP A 183 1.97 -7.05 -7.78
N ILE A 184 1.01 -7.80 -8.32
CA ILE A 184 0.83 -9.24 -8.17
C ILE A 184 1.89 -9.99 -8.98
N TYR A 185 2.66 -9.31 -9.84
CA TYR A 185 3.82 -9.84 -10.56
C TYR A 185 4.89 -8.74 -10.71
N ASP A 186 6.07 -8.95 -10.10
CA ASP A 186 7.33 -8.19 -10.25
C ASP A 186 7.31 -6.65 -10.11
N VAL A 187 7.75 -6.13 -8.97
CA VAL A 187 9.09 -5.51 -8.78
C VAL A 187 9.33 -5.36 -7.27
N TYR A 188 10.41 -5.97 -6.81
CA TYR A 188 10.81 -6.12 -5.42
C TYR A 188 11.30 -4.79 -4.80
N GLU A 189 10.46 -3.77 -4.65
CA GLU A 189 10.84 -2.58 -3.88
C GLU A 189 10.49 -2.78 -2.39
N MET A 190 11.38 -3.50 -1.71
CA MET A 190 11.40 -3.61 -0.26
C MET A 190 11.68 -2.23 0.33
N ARG A 191 10.62 -1.44 0.58
CA ARG A 191 10.76 -0.14 1.24
C ARG A 191 11.00 -0.38 2.73
N LYS A 192 12.28 -0.52 3.09
CA LYS A 192 12.69 -0.54 4.50
C LYS A 192 12.42 0.84 5.10
N SER A 193 11.31 0.97 5.83
CA SER A 193 11.10 2.16 6.66
C SER A 193 11.82 1.97 7.99
N TYR A 194 12.77 2.87 8.25
CA TYR A 194 13.46 2.97 9.53
C TYR A 194 12.80 3.99 10.45
N ASN A 195 11.67 4.55 10.03
CA ASN A 195 10.91 5.51 10.80
C ASN A 195 10.01 4.78 11.78
N THR A 196 10.32 4.90 13.07
CA THR A 196 9.55 4.25 14.15
C THR A 196 8.06 4.59 14.11
N HIS A 197 7.67 5.77 13.62
CA HIS A 197 6.26 6.17 13.53
C HIS A 197 5.52 5.55 12.35
N GLU A 198 6.23 5.09 11.31
CA GLU A 198 5.64 4.40 10.16
C GLU A 198 5.59 2.88 10.39
N SER A 199 6.34 2.39 11.38
CA SER A 199 6.36 0.98 11.76
C SER A 199 5.01 0.50 12.29
N ASN A 200 4.52 -0.60 11.72
CA ASN A 200 3.26 -1.23 12.09
C ASN A 200 3.34 -1.81 13.51
N PHE A 201 4.38 -2.62 13.80
CA PHE A 201 4.53 -3.23 15.14
C PHE A 201 4.56 -2.18 16.25
N TYR A 202 5.12 -0.99 15.96
CA TYR A 202 5.19 0.12 16.90
C TYR A 202 3.80 0.69 17.19
N GLN A 203 3.03 1.02 16.17
CA GLN A 203 1.67 1.57 16.33
C GLN A 203 0.73 0.57 17.00
N ARG A 204 0.73 -0.70 16.56
CA ARG A 204 -0.12 -1.76 17.14
C ARG A 204 0.20 -2.03 18.59
N SER A 205 1.49 -2.04 18.94
CA SER A 205 1.93 -2.19 20.33
C SER A 205 1.50 -1.03 21.23
N LEU A 206 1.38 0.19 20.69
CA LEU A 206 0.92 1.35 21.45
C LEU A 206 -0.59 1.33 21.69
N ASP A 207 -1.36 0.89 20.70
CA ASP A 207 -2.82 0.78 20.81
C ASP A 207 -3.27 -0.36 21.71
N ASN A 208 -2.50 -1.46 21.74
CA ASN A 208 -2.80 -2.64 22.55
C ASN A 208 -1.99 -2.65 23.87
N GLU A 209 -2.47 -3.41 24.85
CA GLU A 209 -1.75 -3.69 26.12
C GLU A 209 -1.15 -5.11 26.17
N LEU A 210 -1.46 -5.91 25.13
CA LEU A 210 -1.07 -7.31 24.98
C LEU A 210 0.34 -7.43 24.37
N TYR A 211 0.92 -8.63 24.44
CA TYR A 211 2.07 -8.97 23.61
C TYR A 211 1.59 -9.22 22.18
N ILE A 212 2.10 -8.44 21.23
CA ILE A 212 1.71 -8.51 19.82
C ILE A 212 2.73 -9.34 19.06
N PHE A 213 2.26 -10.47 18.54
CA PHE A 213 2.98 -11.33 17.62
C PHE A 213 2.70 -10.87 16.20
N THR A 214 3.75 -10.68 15.42
CA THR A 214 3.68 -10.30 14.01
C THR A 214 4.49 -11.31 13.22
N PRO A 215 3.83 -12.16 12.40
CA PRO A 215 4.55 -13.03 11.49
C PRO A 215 5.13 -12.19 10.35
N PRO A 216 6.26 -12.63 9.78
CA PRO A 216 6.76 -12.03 8.56
C PRO A 216 5.79 -12.28 7.42
N VAL A 217 5.98 -11.55 6.33
CA VAL A 217 5.14 -11.71 5.15
C VAL A 217 5.61 -12.92 4.37
N TYR A 218 4.67 -13.78 4.00
CA TYR A 218 4.94 -14.92 3.15
C TYR A 218 5.33 -14.48 1.73
N ASN A 219 6.43 -15.02 1.22
CA ASN A 219 6.90 -14.75 -0.14
C ASN A 219 6.58 -15.94 -1.04
N PHE A 220 5.86 -15.71 -2.14
CA PHE A 220 5.51 -16.75 -3.11
C PHE A 220 6.67 -17.12 -4.05
N ASN A 221 7.61 -16.21 -4.29
CA ASN A 221 8.67 -16.37 -5.29
C ASN A 221 9.89 -17.13 -4.74
N TYR A 222 10.18 -16.92 -3.47
CA TYR A 222 11.15 -17.71 -2.74
C TYR A 222 10.35 -18.60 -1.79
N ASN A 223 10.41 -19.92 -1.98
CA ASN A 223 10.04 -20.90 -0.95
C ASN A 223 11.00 -20.82 0.25
N ALA A 224 11.33 -19.60 0.68
CA ALA A 224 12.21 -19.32 1.79
C ALA A 224 11.45 -19.65 3.07
N THR A 225 12.06 -20.53 3.86
CA THR A 225 11.63 -20.78 5.23
C THR A 225 11.65 -19.46 5.98
N VAL A 226 10.58 -19.21 6.72
CA VAL A 226 10.51 -18.09 7.63
C VAL A 226 11.44 -18.37 8.81
N ASP A 227 12.45 -17.53 8.99
CA ASP A 227 13.46 -17.75 10.03
C ASP A 227 13.07 -17.11 11.37
N SER A 228 12.21 -16.07 11.38
CA SER A 228 11.83 -15.41 12.64
C SER A 228 10.44 -14.80 12.70
N ILE A 229 9.87 -14.78 13.91
CA ILE A 229 8.60 -14.12 14.25
C ILE A 229 8.88 -12.95 15.20
N LEU A 230 8.26 -11.81 14.96
CA LEU A 230 8.42 -10.61 15.78
C LEU A 230 7.43 -10.60 16.94
N VAL A 231 7.91 -10.32 18.15
CA VAL A 231 7.05 -10.07 19.32
C VAL A 231 7.36 -8.69 19.88
N SER A 232 6.32 -7.88 20.06
CA SER A 232 6.45 -6.49 20.49
C SER A 232 5.47 -6.13 21.61
N LYS A 233 5.87 -5.20 22.47
CA LYS A 233 5.06 -4.65 23.55
C LYS A 233 5.47 -3.22 23.88
N ALA A 234 4.50 -2.34 24.07
CA ALA A 234 4.76 -0.98 24.54
C ALA A 234 5.21 -0.96 26.00
N VAL A 235 6.17 -0.08 26.31
CA VAL A 235 6.58 0.24 27.67
C VAL A 235 5.53 1.19 28.26
N ASP A 236 4.86 0.78 29.33
CA ASP A 236 3.94 1.64 30.08
C ASP A 236 4.67 2.22 31.29
N LEU A 237 4.76 3.55 31.36
CA LEU A 237 5.35 4.29 32.47
C LEU A 237 4.29 5.18 33.12
N ASP A 238 4.28 5.21 34.44
CA ASP A 238 3.46 6.14 35.20
C ASP A 238 4.38 7.11 35.95
N ILE A 239 4.34 8.39 35.56
CA ILE A 239 5.10 9.47 36.18
C ILE A 239 4.09 10.42 36.83
N ASP A 240 4.08 10.48 38.15
CA ASP A 240 3.21 11.36 38.94
C ASP A 240 1.71 11.26 38.58
N GLY A 241 1.24 10.05 38.23
CA GLY A 241 -0.15 9.77 37.82
C GLY A 241 -0.42 9.99 36.33
N VAL A 242 0.61 10.32 35.53
CA VAL A 242 0.54 10.45 34.09
C VAL A 242 1.09 9.19 33.42
N LYS A 243 0.20 8.46 32.75
CA LYS A 243 0.56 7.30 31.92
C LYS A 243 1.19 7.74 30.60
N LEU A 244 2.36 7.20 30.29
CA LEU A 244 3.16 7.47 29.09
C LEU A 244 3.64 6.18 28.45
N LYS A 245 3.65 6.15 27.12
CA LYS A 245 4.23 5.05 26.33
C LYS A 245 5.38 5.55 25.45
N PRO A 246 6.62 5.68 25.98
CA PRO A 246 7.72 6.32 25.25
C PRO A 246 8.44 5.42 24.24
N ALA A 247 8.36 4.10 24.43
CA ALA A 247 9.09 3.13 23.62
C ALA A 247 8.32 1.81 23.50
N VAL A 248 8.66 1.04 22.48
CA VAL A 248 8.21 -0.34 22.26
C VAL A 248 9.44 -1.23 22.30
N VAL A 249 9.38 -2.28 23.11
CA VAL A 249 10.43 -3.29 23.22
C VAL A 249 9.93 -4.59 22.61
N GLY A 250 10.86 -5.40 22.12
CA GLY A 250 10.49 -6.68 21.58
C GLY A 250 11.66 -7.61 21.34
N VAL A 251 11.31 -8.79 20.84
CA VAL A 251 12.24 -9.87 20.52
C VAL A 251 11.86 -10.50 19.19
N THR A 252 12.85 -10.98 18.46
CA THR A 252 12.66 -11.89 17.34
C THR A 252 12.84 -13.32 17.84
N LEU A 253 11.86 -14.14 17.57
CA LEU A 253 11.83 -15.54 17.97
C LEU A 253 12.29 -16.40 16.81
N ASP A 254 13.15 -17.37 17.09
CA ASP A 254 13.55 -18.39 16.12
C ASP A 254 12.42 -19.40 15.92
N VAL A 255 11.94 -19.54 14.68
CA VAL A 255 10.77 -20.36 14.39
C VAL A 255 11.03 -21.84 14.66
N GLU A 256 12.21 -22.36 14.29
CA GLU A 256 12.53 -23.77 14.44
C GLU A 256 12.53 -24.20 15.91
N PHE A 257 13.24 -23.46 16.76
CA PHE A 257 13.29 -23.72 18.20
C PHE A 257 11.91 -23.63 18.86
N TRP A 258 11.10 -22.64 18.47
CA TRP A 258 9.76 -22.48 19.04
C TRP A 258 8.77 -23.53 18.54
N LEU A 259 8.89 -24.00 17.30
CA LEU A 259 8.12 -25.13 16.79
C LEU A 259 8.42 -26.39 17.60
N GLU A 260 9.69 -26.71 17.85
CA GLU A 260 10.05 -27.88 18.68
C GLU A 260 9.46 -27.76 20.09
N ARG A 261 9.53 -26.57 20.70
CA ARG A 261 8.95 -26.32 22.02
C ARG A 261 7.43 -26.42 22.02
N PHE A 262 6.79 -25.91 20.97
CA PHE A 262 5.36 -26.00 20.76
C PHE A 262 4.94 -27.47 20.69
N MET A 263 5.58 -28.28 19.83
CA MET A 263 5.29 -29.72 19.71
C MET A 263 5.46 -30.45 21.04
N ASN A 264 6.57 -30.21 21.74
CA ASN A 264 6.84 -30.87 23.02
C ASN A 264 5.79 -30.50 24.09
N THR A 265 5.27 -29.27 24.05
CA THR A 265 4.24 -28.81 24.99
C THR A 265 2.86 -29.36 24.64
N THR A 266 2.54 -29.49 23.35
CA THR A 266 1.24 -29.99 22.88
C THR A 266 1.11 -31.51 22.94
N VAL A 267 2.23 -32.23 23.00
CA VAL A 267 2.25 -33.68 23.28
C VAL A 267 2.09 -33.90 24.79
N LYS A 268 0.87 -34.23 25.23
CA LYS A 268 0.65 -34.71 26.60
C LYS A 268 1.25 -36.11 26.77
N ILE A 269 2.26 -36.23 27.63
CA ILE A 269 2.72 -37.52 28.14
C ILE A 269 1.93 -37.81 29.42
N ASN A 270 0.94 -38.71 29.35
CA ASN A 270 0.24 -39.17 30.56
C ASN A 270 1.19 -40.00 31.45
N PRO A 271 1.26 -39.75 32.77
CA PRO A 271 2.01 -40.58 33.71
C PRO A 271 1.42 -41.99 33.91
N SER A 272 0.23 -42.27 33.36
CA SER A 272 -0.58 -43.46 33.63
C SER A 272 -0.57 -44.54 32.54
N GLY A 273 0.26 -44.41 31.49
CA GLY A 273 0.49 -45.51 30.54
C GLY A 273 -0.74 -46.05 29.79
N SER A 274 -1.85 -45.30 29.74
CA SER A 274 -3.00 -45.58 28.89
C SER A 274 -2.76 -44.96 27.51
N LYS A 275 -2.76 -45.80 26.47
CA LYS A 275 -2.35 -45.48 25.10
C LYS A 275 -3.37 -44.72 24.24
N ASP A 276 -4.49 -44.29 24.80
CA ASP A 276 -5.59 -43.72 24.03
C ASP A 276 -5.88 -42.27 24.42
N ASP A 277 -4.97 -41.35 24.08
CA ASP A 277 -5.32 -39.93 23.93
C ASP A 277 -5.24 -39.59 22.43
N ILE A 278 -6.40 -39.64 21.76
CA ILE A 278 -6.58 -39.41 20.30
C ILE A 278 -6.28 -37.93 19.91
N CYS A 279 -5.98 -37.05 20.87
CA CYS A 279 -5.86 -35.60 20.67
C CYS A 279 -4.49 -35.04 21.09
N SER A 280 -3.38 -35.72 20.81
CA SER A 280 -2.03 -35.16 21.01
C SER A 280 -1.52 -34.55 19.70
N CYS A 281 -1.20 -33.26 19.65
CA CYS A 281 -0.62 -32.65 18.45
C CYS A 281 0.85 -33.10 18.28
N GLN A 282 1.07 -34.24 17.63
CA GLN A 282 2.39 -34.74 17.27
C GLN A 282 2.79 -34.22 15.90
N ARG A 283 4.08 -33.93 15.68
CA ARG A 283 4.57 -33.46 14.38
C ARG A 283 4.10 -34.38 13.25
N ASN A 284 3.41 -33.81 12.26
CA ASN A 284 2.78 -34.53 11.15
C ASN A 284 1.79 -35.63 11.58
N ASP A 285 0.95 -35.36 12.58
CA ASP A 285 -0.17 -36.24 12.92
C ASP A 285 -1.11 -36.46 11.70
N GLU A 286 -1.60 -37.68 11.59
CA GLU A 286 -2.54 -38.10 10.55
C GLU A 286 -3.97 -37.67 10.89
N PHE A 287 -4.32 -37.51 12.16
CA PHE A 287 -5.70 -37.30 12.60
C PHE A 287 -6.05 -35.85 12.94
N VAL A 288 -5.10 -35.07 13.46
CA VAL A 288 -5.35 -33.70 13.98
C VAL A 288 -4.38 -32.67 13.43
N ASP A 289 -4.93 -31.53 13.02
CA ASP A 289 -4.19 -30.34 12.61
C ASP A 289 -4.26 -29.30 13.72
N CYS A 290 -3.09 -28.94 14.27
CA CYS A 290 -2.96 -27.93 15.31
C CYS A 290 -2.19 -26.72 14.76
N VAL A 291 -2.81 -25.55 14.85
CA VAL A 291 -2.28 -24.30 14.31
C VAL A 291 -2.40 -23.16 15.31
N LEU A 292 -1.48 -22.21 15.23
CA LEU A 292 -1.49 -20.98 15.99
C LEU A 292 -1.68 -19.83 14.99
N LEU A 293 -2.75 -19.07 15.18
CA LEU A 293 -3.10 -17.93 14.32
C LEU A 293 -3.00 -16.63 15.12
N ASP A 294 -2.69 -15.53 14.44
CA ASP A 294 -2.84 -14.19 15.01
C ASP A 294 -4.25 -13.63 14.84
N ASP A 295 -4.46 -12.41 15.32
CA ASP A 295 -5.73 -11.68 15.24
C ASP A 295 -6.13 -11.26 13.83
N GLY A 296 -5.18 -11.22 12.89
CA GLY A 296 -5.42 -11.03 11.46
C GLY A 296 -5.74 -12.34 10.72
N GLY A 297 -5.67 -13.49 11.38
CA GLY A 297 -5.85 -14.80 10.76
C GLY A 297 -4.64 -15.26 9.94
N PHE A 298 -3.44 -14.75 10.23
CA PHE A 298 -2.19 -15.23 9.64
C PHE A 298 -1.62 -16.39 10.44
N LEU A 299 -0.98 -17.32 9.73
CA LEU A 299 -0.36 -18.49 10.33
C LEU A 299 0.95 -18.13 11.04
N ILE A 300 1.06 -18.48 12.33
CA ILE A 300 2.25 -18.26 13.16
C ILE A 300 3.05 -19.56 13.31
N MET A 301 2.37 -20.65 13.69
CA MET A 301 2.96 -21.97 13.88
C MET A 301 1.97 -23.04 13.46
N ALA A 302 2.48 -24.19 13.01
CA ALA A 302 1.66 -25.32 12.59
C ALA A 302 2.31 -26.65 12.93
N ASN A 303 1.47 -27.67 13.12
CA ASN A 303 1.90 -29.03 13.39
C ASN A 303 2.47 -29.78 12.16
N ARG A 304 1.95 -29.47 10.97
CA ARG A 304 2.29 -30.14 9.71
C ARG A 304 3.38 -29.37 8.96
N ASP A 305 4.38 -30.08 8.47
CA ASP A 305 5.54 -29.47 7.78
C ASP A 305 5.12 -28.66 6.52
N ASP A 306 4.05 -29.07 5.83
CA ASP A 306 3.52 -28.33 4.67
C ASP A 306 3.00 -26.94 5.05
N TYR A 307 2.42 -26.80 6.25
CA TYR A 307 1.94 -25.52 6.78
C TYR A 307 3.09 -24.71 7.37
N VAL A 308 4.11 -25.35 7.94
CA VAL A 308 5.32 -24.67 8.43
C VAL A 308 6.02 -23.89 7.30
N ARG A 309 6.01 -24.41 6.08
CA ARG A 309 6.54 -23.67 4.91
C ARG A 309 5.71 -22.44 4.52
N GLN A 310 4.47 -22.34 4.99
CA GLN A 310 3.50 -21.29 4.67
C GLN A 310 3.28 -20.31 5.84
N ILE A 311 4.21 -20.26 6.81
CA ILE A 311 4.14 -19.30 7.93
C ILE A 311 4.08 -17.87 7.39
N GLY A 312 3.22 -17.05 7.98
CA GLY A 312 2.95 -15.68 7.53
C GLY A 312 1.93 -15.56 6.40
N GLN A 313 1.47 -16.67 5.82
CA GLN A 313 0.37 -16.66 4.86
C GLN A 313 -0.97 -16.56 5.60
N PHE A 314 -1.95 -15.92 4.94
CA PHE A 314 -3.31 -15.85 5.45
C PHE A 314 -3.95 -17.25 5.48
N PHE A 315 -4.53 -17.64 6.61
CA PHE A 315 -5.03 -18.99 6.83
C PHE A 315 -6.15 -19.39 5.86
N GLY A 316 -6.96 -18.43 5.40
CA GLY A 316 -8.00 -18.69 4.40
C GLY A 316 -7.50 -19.07 3.00
N MET A 317 -6.19 -18.91 2.73
CA MET A 317 -5.55 -19.45 1.53
C MET A 317 -5.14 -20.92 1.71
N ILE A 318 -4.82 -21.32 2.93
CA ILE A 318 -4.34 -22.67 3.29
C ILE A 318 -5.53 -23.62 3.48
N ASP A 319 -6.47 -23.22 4.34
CA ASP A 319 -7.73 -23.90 4.60
C ASP A 319 -8.91 -22.91 4.59
N PRO A 320 -9.49 -22.61 3.42
CA PRO A 320 -10.62 -21.68 3.30
C PRO A 320 -11.86 -22.17 4.05
N SER A 321 -12.09 -23.49 4.06
CA SER A 321 -13.26 -24.09 4.70
C SER A 321 -13.24 -23.85 6.21
N MET A 322 -12.06 -24.07 6.83
CA MET A 322 -11.85 -23.82 8.25
C MET A 322 -11.96 -22.34 8.56
N MET A 323 -11.30 -21.46 7.79
CA MET A 323 -11.38 -20.02 8.02
C MET A 323 -12.82 -19.48 7.95
N MET A 324 -13.63 -19.95 6.99
CA MET A 324 -15.04 -19.58 6.91
C MET A 324 -15.83 -20.05 8.13
N SER A 325 -15.56 -21.26 8.62
CA SER A 325 -16.20 -21.76 9.84
C SER A 325 -15.82 -20.97 11.08
N LEU A 326 -14.59 -20.47 11.17
CA LEU A 326 -14.14 -19.58 12.25
C LEU A 326 -14.82 -18.20 12.19
N ILE A 327 -15.15 -17.71 10.99
CA ILE A 327 -15.93 -16.48 10.81
C ILE A 327 -17.39 -16.72 11.21
N ASN A 328 -17.98 -17.84 10.80
CA ASN A 328 -19.36 -18.20 11.15
C ASN A 328 -19.55 -18.43 12.66
N SER A 329 -18.53 -18.95 13.35
CA SER A 329 -18.53 -19.07 14.81
C SER A 329 -18.24 -17.75 15.54
N SER A 330 -18.12 -16.64 14.81
CA SER A 330 -17.84 -15.29 15.32
C SER A 330 -16.50 -15.13 16.05
N LEU A 331 -15.53 -16.02 15.79
CA LEU A 331 -14.16 -15.85 16.28
C LEU A 331 -13.50 -14.66 15.57
N PHE A 332 -13.57 -14.67 14.23
CA PHE A 332 -13.07 -13.60 13.36
C PHE A 332 -14.22 -12.84 12.72
N SER A 333 -14.03 -11.53 12.56
CA SER A 333 -14.96 -10.66 11.83
C SER A 333 -14.22 -9.92 10.73
N VAL A 334 -14.92 -9.66 9.62
CA VAL A 334 -14.33 -9.11 8.39
C VAL A 334 -14.81 -7.69 8.16
N ARG A 335 -13.89 -6.78 7.82
CA ARG A 335 -14.22 -5.44 7.34
C ARG A 335 -13.60 -5.25 5.96
N LYS A 336 -14.44 -4.79 5.02
CA LYS A 336 -14.06 -4.49 3.65
C LYS A 336 -13.87 -2.98 3.51
N THR A 337 -12.74 -2.58 2.94
CA THR A 337 -12.41 -1.18 2.65
C THR A 337 -12.04 -1.04 1.17
N TYR A 338 -12.24 0.15 0.61
CA TYR A 338 -11.93 0.44 -0.79
C TYR A 338 -10.79 1.45 -0.85
N ASP A 339 -9.73 1.09 -1.58
CA ASP A 339 -8.63 1.98 -1.94
C ASP A 339 -8.90 2.55 -3.34
N TYR A 340 -9.10 3.86 -3.42
CA TYR A 340 -9.41 4.58 -4.66
C TYR A 340 -8.16 5.13 -5.35
N LEU A 341 -6.98 5.03 -4.73
CA LEU A 341 -5.72 5.61 -5.22
C LEU A 341 -4.73 4.53 -5.68
N SER A 342 -5.17 3.28 -5.77
CA SER A 342 -4.33 2.18 -6.20
C SER A 342 -4.16 2.10 -7.72
N MET A 343 -3.14 1.38 -8.15
CA MET A 343 -2.84 1.10 -9.56
C MET A 343 -3.12 -0.38 -9.84
N CYS A 344 -3.69 -0.69 -11.01
CA CYS A 344 -3.92 -2.05 -11.49
C CYS A 344 -3.41 -2.17 -12.92
N GLU A 345 -3.04 -3.40 -13.27
CA GLU A 345 -2.71 -3.76 -14.64
C GLU A 345 -3.94 -3.63 -15.54
N VAL A 346 -3.75 -3.00 -16.69
CA VAL A 346 -4.81 -2.92 -17.70
C VAL A 346 -4.92 -4.28 -18.36
N HIS A 347 -5.93 -5.05 -17.94
CA HIS A 347 -6.38 -6.15 -18.76
C HIS A 347 -6.97 -5.57 -20.05
N LYS A 348 -6.31 -5.84 -21.19
CA LYS A 348 -6.86 -5.57 -22.51
C LYS A 348 -8.15 -6.39 -22.64
N GLU A 349 -9.27 -5.82 -22.21
CA GLU A 349 -10.56 -6.33 -22.62
C GLU A 349 -10.55 -6.32 -24.15
N SER A 350 -10.78 -7.48 -24.77
CA SER A 350 -10.94 -7.56 -26.21
C SER A 350 -12.20 -6.79 -26.57
N LYS A 351 -12.04 -5.48 -26.77
CA LYS A 351 -13.08 -4.60 -27.29
C LYS A 351 -13.29 -4.94 -28.76
N SER A 352 -13.84 -6.12 -29.03
CA SER A 352 -14.30 -6.59 -30.33
C SER A 352 -15.53 -5.82 -30.83
N ALA A 353 -15.76 -4.61 -30.34
CA ALA A 353 -16.93 -3.78 -30.62
C ALA A 353 -16.58 -2.30 -30.84
N ALA A 354 -15.34 -1.98 -31.23
CA ALA A 354 -15.03 -0.68 -31.81
C ALA A 354 -15.00 -0.83 -33.34
N GLY A 355 -16.14 -0.60 -34.00
CA GLY A 355 -16.17 -0.42 -35.45
C GLY A 355 -15.23 0.74 -35.84
N LEU A 356 -14.54 0.61 -36.98
CA LEU A 356 -13.59 1.59 -37.52
C LEU A 356 -14.12 3.03 -37.39
N ARG A 357 -13.60 3.78 -36.42
CA ARG A 357 -13.84 5.23 -36.29
C ARG A 357 -12.86 6.00 -37.17
N SER A 358 -12.95 5.82 -38.48
CA SER A 358 -12.29 6.71 -39.44
C SER A 358 -12.82 6.50 -40.85
N VAL A 359 -14.09 6.82 -41.09
CA VAL A 359 -14.50 7.16 -42.46
C VAL A 359 -14.02 8.58 -42.71
N TYR A 360 -12.89 8.72 -43.42
CA TYR A 360 -12.44 9.99 -43.96
C TYR A 360 -13.50 10.50 -44.93
N VAL A 361 -14.17 11.61 -44.58
CA VAL A 361 -15.12 12.28 -45.47
C VAL A 361 -14.32 13.31 -46.26
N PRO A 362 -14.03 13.07 -47.57
CA PRO A 362 -13.27 14.02 -48.37
C PRO A 362 -14.01 15.35 -48.47
N THR A 363 -13.28 16.44 -48.37
CA THR A 363 -13.84 17.78 -48.52
C THR A 363 -14.12 18.08 -50.00
N ILE A 364 -14.98 19.06 -50.30
CA ILE A 364 -15.30 19.43 -51.69
C ILE A 364 -14.04 19.88 -52.47
N ALA A 365 -13.00 20.35 -51.77
CA ALA A 365 -11.69 20.64 -52.35
C ALA A 365 -10.96 19.38 -52.85
N ASP A 366 -11.14 18.23 -52.20
CA ASP A 366 -10.56 16.94 -52.59
C ASP A 366 -11.25 16.34 -53.83
N ILE A 367 -12.54 16.64 -54.04
CA ILE A 367 -13.36 16.16 -55.16
C ILE A 367 -13.07 16.94 -56.46
N LEU A 368 -12.64 18.19 -56.36
CA LEU A 368 -12.51 19.09 -57.52
C LEU A 368 -11.15 19.07 -58.23
N GLN A 369 -10.17 18.30 -57.74
CA GLN A 369 -8.88 18.08 -58.42
C GLN A 369 -8.88 16.85 -59.34
N LEU A 370 -9.85 16.75 -60.27
CA LEU A 370 -9.95 15.66 -61.25
C LEU A 370 -8.67 15.42 -62.08
N GLY A 371 -7.80 16.42 -62.22
CA GLY A 371 -6.48 16.28 -62.87
C GLY A 371 -5.40 15.60 -62.02
N TRP A 372 -5.53 15.62 -60.69
CA TRP A 372 -4.60 14.96 -59.78
C TRP A 372 -4.97 13.49 -59.56
N TRP A 373 -6.26 13.16 -59.51
CA TRP A 373 -6.73 11.78 -59.40
C TRP A 373 -6.28 10.91 -60.58
N THR A 374 -6.31 11.42 -61.81
CA THR A 374 -5.87 10.65 -62.99
C THR A 374 -4.36 10.43 -62.99
N SER A 375 -3.58 11.44 -62.61
CA SER A 375 -2.12 11.33 -62.56
C SER A 375 -1.64 10.46 -61.39
N SER A 376 -2.27 10.59 -60.21
CA SER A 376 -1.95 9.77 -59.03
C SER A 376 -2.44 8.33 -59.20
N ALA A 377 -3.61 8.10 -59.79
CA ALA A 377 -4.08 6.74 -60.10
C ALA A 377 -3.21 6.06 -61.17
N ALA A 378 -2.82 6.79 -62.23
CA ALA A 378 -1.91 6.25 -63.25
C ALA A 378 -0.52 5.93 -62.66
N TRP A 379 0.00 6.80 -61.78
CA TRP A 379 1.26 6.57 -61.09
C TRP A 379 1.18 5.38 -60.12
N SER A 380 0.10 5.26 -59.34
CA SER A 380 -0.12 4.09 -58.47
C SER A 380 -0.23 2.80 -59.26
N ILE A 381 -0.96 2.76 -60.39
CA ILE A 381 -1.07 1.57 -61.24
C ILE A 381 0.29 1.20 -61.85
N MET A 382 1.09 2.18 -62.27
CA MET A 382 2.44 1.96 -62.79
C MET A 382 3.40 1.43 -61.71
N GLN A 383 3.32 1.96 -60.49
CA GLN A 383 4.07 1.47 -59.34
C GLN A 383 3.63 0.05 -58.96
N GLN A 384 2.32 -0.24 -58.97
CA GLN A 384 1.79 -1.58 -58.72
C GLN A 384 2.32 -2.58 -59.77
N LEU A 385 2.31 -2.21 -61.06
CA LEU A 385 2.85 -3.04 -62.14
C LEU A 385 4.36 -3.27 -62.00
N LEU A 386 5.14 -2.24 -61.63
CA LEU A 386 6.58 -2.37 -61.43
C LEU A 386 6.94 -3.24 -60.22
N VAL A 387 6.23 -3.08 -59.09
CA VAL A 387 6.46 -3.89 -57.89
C VAL A 387 6.00 -5.34 -58.09
N THR A 388 4.90 -5.56 -58.80
CA THR A 388 4.38 -6.92 -59.11
C THR A 388 5.31 -7.67 -60.07
N VAL A 389 5.99 -6.98 -60.99
CA VAL A 389 6.95 -7.59 -61.94
C VAL A 389 8.33 -7.81 -61.32
N THR A 390 8.74 -6.98 -60.35
CA THR A 390 10.08 -7.06 -59.73
C THR A 390 10.11 -7.94 -58.47
N PHE A 391 8.99 -8.12 -57.76
CA PHE A 391 8.90 -8.93 -56.53
C PHE A 391 7.57 -9.72 -56.45
N PRO A 392 7.41 -10.82 -57.21
CA PRO A 392 6.16 -11.59 -57.24
C PRO A 392 5.83 -12.34 -55.94
N SER A 393 6.72 -12.35 -54.94
CA SER A 393 6.60 -13.13 -53.70
C SER A 393 6.32 -12.31 -52.44
N PHE A 394 6.00 -11.01 -52.53
CA PHE A 394 5.79 -10.13 -51.37
C PHE A 394 4.31 -9.75 -51.13
N SER A 395 3.37 -10.60 -51.54
CA SER A 395 1.96 -10.50 -51.11
C SER A 395 1.74 -11.31 -49.84
N GLU A 396 2.54 -11.02 -48.81
CA GLU A 396 2.28 -11.46 -47.44
C GLU A 396 1.87 -10.20 -46.69
N ALA A 397 0.65 -10.21 -46.16
CA ALA A 397 0.10 -9.09 -45.41
C ALA A 397 1.10 -8.71 -44.31
N VAL A 398 1.48 -7.44 -44.28
CA VAL A 398 2.25 -6.86 -43.18
C VAL A 398 1.31 -6.84 -41.97
N ASP A 399 1.36 -7.90 -41.16
CA ASP A 399 1.06 -7.77 -39.74
C ASP A 399 2.16 -6.86 -39.17
N THR A 400 1.76 -5.68 -38.72
CA THR A 400 2.64 -4.80 -37.98
C THR A 400 3.04 -5.52 -36.70
N ASN A 401 4.33 -5.87 -36.60
CA ASN A 401 4.96 -6.32 -35.37
C ASN A 401 4.69 -5.32 -34.25
N ASP A 402 3.71 -5.61 -33.40
CA ASP A 402 3.55 -5.04 -32.05
C ASP A 402 4.44 -5.81 -31.06
N ASP A 403 5.73 -6.01 -31.41
CA ASP A 403 6.77 -6.40 -30.45
C ASP A 403 7.48 -5.12 -29.97
N LEU A 404 6.71 -4.20 -29.41
CA LEU A 404 7.19 -3.29 -28.37
C LEU A 404 6.99 -4.05 -27.07
N SER A 405 8.04 -4.15 -26.25
CA SER A 405 7.99 -4.67 -24.88
C SER A 405 6.65 -4.38 -24.24
N ASP A 406 5.94 -5.42 -23.79
CA ASP A 406 4.77 -5.32 -22.91
C ASP A 406 5.22 -4.65 -21.59
N ASP A 407 5.51 -3.35 -21.64
CA ASP A 407 5.44 -2.49 -20.45
C ASP A 407 3.97 -2.54 -20.06
N VAL A 408 3.68 -3.35 -19.05
CA VAL A 408 2.33 -3.53 -18.51
C VAL A 408 1.80 -2.14 -18.15
N ALA A 409 0.86 -1.63 -18.95
CA ALA A 409 0.28 -0.33 -18.70
C ALA A 409 -0.51 -0.39 -17.39
N MET A 410 -0.16 0.47 -16.45
CA MET A 410 -0.81 0.59 -15.16
C MET A 410 -1.82 1.73 -15.19
N GLU A 411 -3.06 1.46 -14.77
CA GLU A 411 -4.12 2.46 -14.65
C GLU A 411 -4.59 2.60 -13.20
N SER A 412 -5.10 3.78 -12.85
CA SER A 412 -5.74 3.99 -11.54
C SER A 412 -7.00 3.14 -11.45
N CYS A 413 -7.08 2.28 -10.44
CA CYS A 413 -8.19 1.38 -10.21
C CYS A 413 -8.65 1.42 -8.76
N ILE A 414 -9.84 0.89 -8.49
CA ILE A 414 -10.34 0.68 -7.14
C ILE A 414 -9.97 -0.73 -6.70
N ASN A 415 -9.27 -0.85 -5.58
CA ASN A 415 -9.00 -2.13 -4.94
C ASN A 415 -9.87 -2.30 -3.70
N GLU A 416 -10.57 -3.42 -3.62
CA GLU A 416 -11.21 -3.88 -2.39
C GLU A 416 -10.18 -4.61 -1.53
N GLN A 417 -10.17 -4.27 -0.25
CA GLN A 417 -9.29 -4.86 0.74
C GLN A 417 -10.12 -5.41 1.88
N SER A 418 -9.80 -6.64 2.30
CA SER A 418 -10.46 -7.29 3.44
C SER A 418 -9.47 -7.40 4.59
N GLN A 419 -9.90 -7.00 5.79
CA GLN A 419 -9.14 -7.17 7.01
C GLN A 419 -9.95 -7.94 8.05
N TYR A 420 -9.26 -8.82 8.76
CA TYR A 420 -9.81 -9.66 9.82
C TYR A 420 -9.33 -9.16 11.18
N PHE A 421 -10.20 -9.29 12.19
CA PHE A 421 -9.90 -8.95 13.58
C PHE A 421 -10.82 -9.74 14.53
N PHE A 422 -10.45 -9.80 15.80
CA PHE A 422 -11.30 -10.38 16.84
C PHE A 422 -12.41 -9.40 17.27
N GLU A 423 -13.67 -9.78 17.07
CA GLU A 423 -14.81 -8.97 17.54
C GLU A 423 -15.26 -9.36 18.95
N ASN A 424 -15.31 -10.66 19.24
CA ASN A 424 -15.79 -11.20 20.51
C ASN A 424 -14.64 -11.42 21.51
N ASN A 425 -14.91 -11.12 22.79
CA ASN A 425 -13.97 -11.30 23.90
C ASN A 425 -14.07 -12.69 24.57
N GLU A 426 -14.87 -13.60 24.02
CA GLU A 426 -14.93 -14.98 24.51
C GLU A 426 -13.59 -15.67 24.30
N THR A 427 -13.24 -16.56 25.23
CA THR A 427 -11.94 -17.22 25.27
C THR A 427 -11.89 -18.47 24.41
N SER A 428 -13.00 -19.23 24.35
CA SER A 428 -13.05 -20.52 23.65
C SER A 428 -14.23 -20.59 22.70
N PHE A 429 -13.98 -21.20 21.55
CA PHE A 429 -14.95 -21.39 20.47
C PHE A 429 -14.88 -22.84 20.03
N TYR A 430 -16.04 -23.40 19.70
CA TYR A 430 -16.16 -24.76 19.17
C TYR A 430 -17.10 -24.74 17.99
N GLY A 431 -16.90 -25.65 17.06
CA GLY A 431 -17.83 -25.80 15.94
C GLY A 431 -17.58 -27.07 15.15
N ILE A 432 -18.55 -27.36 14.30
CA ILE A 432 -18.53 -28.51 13.39
C ILE A 432 -18.70 -27.95 11.99
N LEU A 433 -17.77 -28.32 11.12
CA LEU A 433 -17.77 -28.03 9.70
C LEU A 433 -18.35 -29.24 8.96
N ASP A 434 -19.59 -29.14 8.53
CA ASP A 434 -20.24 -30.17 7.71
C ASP A 434 -20.01 -29.88 6.22
N CYS A 435 -19.23 -30.73 5.54
CA CYS A 435 -19.02 -30.65 4.10
C CYS A 435 -19.66 -31.85 3.42
N ASP A 436 -21.01 -31.88 3.38
CA ASP A 436 -21.91 -32.87 2.77
C ASP A 436 -21.63 -34.36 3.07
N ARG A 437 -20.45 -34.86 2.71
CA ARG A 437 -19.96 -36.23 2.87
C ARG A 437 -19.11 -36.47 4.12
N CYS A 438 -18.66 -35.41 4.78
CA CYS A 438 -17.81 -35.50 5.96
C CYS A 438 -18.14 -34.37 6.94
N SER A 439 -17.73 -34.54 8.19
CA SER A 439 -17.77 -33.51 9.21
C SER A 439 -16.36 -33.36 9.80
N ARG A 440 -15.89 -32.13 9.99
CA ARG A 440 -14.66 -31.81 10.72
C ARG A 440 -15.00 -31.00 11.96
N GLN A 441 -14.50 -31.39 13.11
CA GLN A 441 -14.69 -30.64 14.34
C GLN A 441 -13.47 -29.76 14.59
N PHE A 442 -13.71 -28.60 15.21
CA PHE A 442 -12.63 -27.72 15.64
C PHE A 442 -12.90 -27.14 17.02
N HIS A 443 -11.80 -26.87 17.71
CA HIS A 443 -11.75 -26.16 18.97
C HIS A 443 -10.71 -25.04 18.85
N ALA A 444 -11.11 -23.82 19.16
CA ALA A 444 -10.24 -22.65 19.13
C ALA A 444 -10.22 -21.97 20.50
N GLU A 445 -9.03 -21.74 21.05
CA GLU A 445 -8.82 -21.11 22.35
C GLU A 445 -7.86 -19.93 22.24
N LYS A 446 -8.28 -18.75 22.70
CA LYS A 446 -7.45 -17.54 22.72
C LYS A 446 -6.46 -17.59 23.87
N LEU A 447 -5.20 -17.33 23.57
CA LEU A 447 -4.15 -17.30 24.58
C LEU A 447 -4.21 -15.99 25.37
N GLN A 448 -4.23 -16.10 26.70
CA GLN A 448 -4.33 -14.92 27.56
C GLN A 448 -3.07 -14.06 27.49
N GLY A 449 -3.26 -12.73 27.39
CA GLY A 449 -2.17 -11.76 27.37
C GLY A 449 -1.49 -11.56 26.01
N THR A 450 -1.95 -12.22 24.95
CA THR A 450 -1.40 -12.12 23.59
C THR A 450 -2.52 -11.93 22.55
N ASN A 451 -2.16 -11.64 21.30
CA ASN A 451 -3.09 -11.60 20.16
C ASN A 451 -3.27 -12.96 19.45
N LEU A 452 -2.90 -14.07 20.10
CA LEU A 452 -2.85 -15.39 19.48
C LEU A 452 -4.09 -16.23 19.81
N VAL A 453 -4.51 -17.04 18.84
CA VAL A 453 -5.52 -18.09 19.01
C VAL A 453 -4.94 -19.44 18.61
N PHE A 454 -5.09 -20.42 19.49
CA PHE A 454 -4.70 -21.80 19.26
C PHE A 454 -5.90 -22.58 18.73
N VAL A 455 -5.78 -23.19 17.56
CA VAL A 455 -6.85 -23.93 16.91
C VAL A 455 -6.42 -25.38 16.74
N VAL A 456 -7.26 -26.30 17.21
CA VAL A 456 -7.15 -27.74 17.02
C VAL A 456 -8.33 -28.17 16.17
N ALA A 457 -8.07 -28.82 15.05
CA ALA A 457 -9.11 -29.31 14.16
C ALA A 457 -8.79 -30.72 13.66
N ASP A 458 -9.83 -31.44 13.23
CA ASP A 458 -9.63 -32.68 12.48
C ASP A 458 -8.84 -32.39 11.20
N THR A 459 -7.98 -33.33 10.82
CA THR A 459 -7.10 -33.16 9.65
C THR A 459 -7.87 -32.80 8.38
N LYS A 460 -7.30 -31.91 7.56
CA LYS A 460 -7.83 -31.63 6.23
C LYS A 460 -7.86 -32.90 5.35
N LEU A 461 -6.89 -33.80 5.54
CA LEU A 461 -6.79 -35.04 4.76
C LEU A 461 -7.95 -36.02 5.01
N ALA A 462 -8.58 -35.98 6.18
CA ALA A 462 -9.77 -36.79 6.45
C ALA A 462 -10.97 -36.35 5.61
N CYS A 463 -10.98 -35.10 5.13
CA CYS A 463 -12.00 -34.64 4.22
C CYS A 463 -11.55 -33.62 3.18
N MET A 464 -11.23 -34.14 2.00
CA MET A 464 -10.89 -33.35 0.80
C MET A 464 -12.12 -32.82 0.05
N SER A 465 -13.34 -33.10 0.51
CA SER A 465 -14.57 -32.66 -0.18
C SER A 465 -14.96 -31.19 0.13
N CYS A 466 -14.27 -30.54 1.06
CA CYS A 466 -14.55 -29.19 1.55
C CYS A 466 -13.92 -28.05 0.72
N ASP A 467 -13.65 -28.25 -0.57
CA ASP A 467 -12.91 -27.26 -1.36
C ASP A 467 -13.78 -26.03 -1.70
N GLN A 468 -13.83 -25.09 -0.75
CA GLN A 468 -14.36 -23.74 -0.96
C GLN A 468 -13.34 -22.88 -1.71
N LYS A 469 -13.84 -21.83 -2.39
CA LYS A 469 -12.98 -20.84 -3.04
C LYS A 469 -12.01 -20.24 -1.99
N PRO A 470 -10.70 -20.12 -2.30
CA PRO A 470 -9.74 -19.54 -1.37
C PRO A 470 -10.18 -18.13 -0.96
N LEU A 471 -10.12 -17.86 0.35
CA LEU A 471 -10.35 -16.54 0.90
C LEU A 471 -9.03 -15.78 0.83
N ILE A 472 -8.98 -14.76 -0.03
CA ILE A 472 -7.78 -13.96 -0.21
C ILE A 472 -7.89 -12.74 0.69
N GLN A 473 -6.88 -12.54 1.53
CA GLN A 473 -6.69 -11.30 2.26
C GLN A 473 -5.62 -10.47 1.54
N GLY A 474 -6.06 -9.55 0.67
CA GLY A 474 -5.18 -8.70 -0.13
C GLY A 474 -5.97 -7.70 -0.97
N LYS A 475 -5.26 -6.86 -1.74
CA LYS A 475 -5.89 -5.96 -2.71
C LYS A 475 -6.48 -6.77 -3.85
N GLN A 476 -7.77 -6.60 -4.09
CA GLN A 476 -8.46 -7.19 -5.23
C GLN A 476 -9.09 -6.09 -6.08
N PRO A 477 -8.85 -6.08 -7.41
CA PRO A 477 -9.50 -5.12 -8.29
C PRO A 477 -11.01 -5.33 -8.21
N SER A 478 -11.74 -4.24 -7.96
CA SER A 478 -13.18 -4.25 -7.78
C SER A 478 -13.76 -3.00 -8.43
N PRO A 479 -14.95 -3.07 -9.06
CA PRO A 479 -15.60 -1.87 -9.62
C PRO A 479 -16.01 -0.84 -8.54
N GLY A 480 -15.76 -1.14 -7.27
CA GLY A 480 -16.11 -0.30 -6.13
C GLY A 480 -17.56 -0.51 -5.67
N PRO A 481 -18.03 0.28 -4.70
CA PRO A 481 -19.45 0.31 -4.35
C PRO A 481 -20.27 0.85 -5.54
N ASP A 482 -21.48 0.32 -5.74
CA ASP A 482 -22.33 0.77 -6.85
C ASP A 482 -22.64 2.28 -6.70
N PRO A 483 -22.22 3.12 -7.66
CA PRO A 483 -22.49 4.56 -7.61
C PRO A 483 -23.99 4.86 -7.64
N CYS A 484 -24.82 3.97 -8.21
CA CYS A 484 -26.27 4.16 -8.28
C CYS A 484 -26.89 4.07 -6.89
N GLU A 485 -26.46 3.10 -6.07
CA GLU A 485 -26.92 2.96 -4.68
C GLU A 485 -26.43 4.13 -3.80
N LEU A 486 -25.17 4.56 -3.99
CA LEU A 486 -24.61 5.71 -3.27
C LEU A 486 -25.32 7.03 -3.62
N ALA A 487 -25.79 7.18 -4.86
CA ALA A 487 -26.52 8.36 -5.29
C ALA A 487 -27.92 8.47 -4.66
N LEU A 488 -28.53 7.34 -4.26
CA LEU A 488 -29.82 7.36 -3.56
C LEU A 488 -29.72 7.98 -2.17
N ASN A 489 -28.60 7.77 -1.47
CA ASN A 489 -28.32 8.32 -0.15
C ASN A 489 -26.94 9.02 -0.14
N PRO A 490 -26.82 10.21 -0.75
CA PRO A 490 -25.54 10.88 -0.90
C PRO A 490 -24.99 11.36 0.45
N ARG A 491 -23.67 11.42 0.55
CA ARG A 491 -22.99 12.00 1.72
C ARG A 491 -23.33 13.50 1.85
N TYR A 492 -23.41 13.98 3.09
CA TYR A 492 -23.68 15.39 3.37
C TYR A 492 -22.61 16.30 2.74
N ARG A 493 -23.07 17.36 2.08
CA ARG A 493 -22.25 18.36 1.38
C ARG A 493 -22.83 19.75 1.65
N LYS A 494 -21.95 20.72 1.89
CA LYS A 494 -22.29 22.15 1.91
C LYS A 494 -21.85 22.81 0.60
N GLY A 495 -22.77 23.50 -0.06
CA GLY A 495 -22.48 24.26 -1.28
C GLY A 495 -21.80 25.61 -1.00
N PRO A 496 -21.35 26.31 -2.07
CA PRO A 496 -20.91 27.70 -1.94
C PRO A 496 -22.06 28.60 -1.48
N GLN A 497 -21.76 29.65 -0.72
CA GLN A 497 -22.77 30.59 -0.19
C GLN A 497 -23.35 31.52 -1.27
N SER A 498 -22.50 31.97 -2.19
CA SER A 498 -22.89 32.83 -3.30
C SER A 498 -22.75 32.09 -4.62
N CYS A 499 -23.77 32.23 -5.45
CA CYS A 499 -23.78 31.84 -6.84
C CYS A 499 -23.98 33.12 -7.65
N PHE A 500 -23.10 33.39 -8.62
CA PHE A 500 -23.23 34.52 -9.54
C PHE A 500 -23.51 33.92 -10.91
N ASP A 501 -24.78 33.87 -11.28
CA ASP A 501 -25.28 33.17 -12.47
C ASP A 501 -25.88 34.10 -13.53
N ASN A 502 -26.48 35.21 -13.11
CA ASN A 502 -27.12 36.17 -14.01
C ASN A 502 -26.69 37.60 -13.67
N ASN A 503 -26.15 38.30 -14.65
CA ASN A 503 -25.86 39.73 -14.56
C ASN A 503 -26.77 40.50 -15.52
N ALA A 504 -27.49 41.52 -15.03
CA ALA A 504 -28.42 42.30 -15.86
C ALA A 504 -27.75 43.06 -17.03
N SER A 505 -26.42 43.22 -16.97
CA SER A 505 -25.61 43.81 -18.04
C SER A 505 -25.00 42.76 -18.99
N GLU A 506 -25.27 41.48 -18.78
CA GLU A 506 -24.87 40.40 -19.68
C GLU A 506 -25.60 40.56 -21.01
N GLN A 507 -24.87 40.37 -22.11
CA GLN A 507 -25.41 40.44 -23.46
C GLN A 507 -25.46 39.03 -24.05
N ASP A 508 -26.56 38.35 -23.79
CA ASP A 508 -26.78 36.93 -24.12
C ASP A 508 -27.07 36.71 -25.63
N GLY A 509 -27.00 37.78 -26.43
CA GLY A 509 -27.33 37.80 -27.85
C GLY A 509 -26.21 37.32 -28.78
N ASP A 510 -25.00 37.08 -28.27
CA ASP A 510 -23.87 36.60 -29.07
C ASP A 510 -23.86 35.06 -29.14
N CYS A 511 -24.90 34.49 -29.77
CA CYS A 511 -25.00 33.06 -30.01
C CYS A 511 -24.82 32.76 -31.51
N GLY A 512 -23.67 32.19 -31.88
CA GLY A 512 -23.45 31.69 -33.23
C GLY A 512 -23.13 32.75 -34.29
N GLY A 513 -22.29 33.74 -33.96
CA GLY A 513 -21.68 34.64 -34.92
C GLY A 513 -20.76 33.89 -35.89
N VAL A 514 -21.32 33.27 -36.94
CA VAL A 514 -20.57 33.04 -38.17
C VAL A 514 -20.25 34.44 -38.67
N SER A 515 -18.98 34.83 -38.56
CA SER A 515 -18.43 35.98 -39.28
C SER A 515 -18.69 35.73 -40.76
N GLY A 516 -19.87 36.14 -41.24
CA GLY A 516 -20.21 36.13 -42.65
C GLY A 516 -19.23 37.05 -43.32
N LEU A 517 -18.14 36.49 -43.85
CA LEU A 517 -17.27 37.13 -44.81
C LEU A 517 -18.14 37.45 -46.02
N MET A 518 -18.91 38.55 -45.94
CA MET A 518 -19.54 39.12 -47.11
C MET A 518 -18.39 39.67 -47.96
N PRO A 519 -18.07 39.04 -49.11
CA PRO A 519 -17.03 39.58 -49.98
C PRO A 519 -17.44 40.98 -50.39
N SER A 520 -16.51 41.94 -50.33
CA SER A 520 -16.83 43.32 -50.68
C SER A 520 -17.42 43.36 -52.10
N PRO A 521 -18.54 44.07 -52.32
CA PRO A 521 -19.20 44.12 -53.62
C PRO A 521 -18.27 44.67 -54.71
N TRP A 522 -17.32 45.52 -54.34
CA TRP A 522 -16.28 46.04 -55.23
C TRP A 522 -15.35 44.96 -55.78
N MET A 523 -14.96 43.97 -54.96
CA MET A 523 -14.14 42.85 -55.42
C MET A 523 -14.91 41.95 -56.39
N LEU A 524 -16.22 41.75 -56.17
CA LEU A 524 -17.07 41.00 -57.09
C LEU A 524 -17.24 41.72 -58.43
N VAL A 525 -17.44 43.04 -58.42
CA VAL A 525 -17.54 43.85 -59.66
C VAL A 525 -16.21 43.85 -60.43
N LEU A 526 -15.08 44.01 -59.75
CA LEU A 526 -13.76 43.92 -60.39
C LEU A 526 -13.52 42.55 -61.04
N LEU A 527 -13.92 41.47 -60.36
CA LEU A 527 -13.80 40.12 -60.90
C LEU A 527 -14.70 39.92 -62.14
N GLN A 528 -15.93 40.43 -62.10
CA GLN A 528 -16.86 40.38 -63.24
C GLN A 528 -16.36 41.22 -64.43
N VAL A 529 -15.81 42.42 -64.19
CA VAL A 529 -15.23 43.26 -65.25
C VAL A 529 -13.98 42.60 -65.85
N SER A 530 -13.12 42.00 -65.04
CA SER A 530 -11.95 41.23 -65.49
C SER A 530 -12.36 40.03 -66.37
N LEU A 531 -13.38 39.29 -65.95
CA LEU A 531 -13.91 38.16 -66.72
C LEU A 531 -14.53 38.61 -68.06
N LEU A 532 -15.25 39.74 -68.08
CA LEU A 532 -15.83 40.31 -69.30
C LEU A 532 -14.75 40.84 -70.26
N LEU A 533 -13.69 41.47 -69.75
CA LEU A 533 -12.55 41.93 -70.56
C LEU A 533 -11.79 40.74 -71.19
N ASN A 534 -11.60 39.65 -70.46
CA ASN A 534 -10.99 38.43 -70.98
C ASN A 534 -11.88 37.71 -72.01
N ALA A 535 -13.21 37.74 -71.84
CA ALA A 535 -14.16 37.18 -72.81
C ALA A 535 -14.27 38.02 -74.11
N CYS A 536 -14.12 39.35 -74.04
CA CYS A 536 -14.08 40.21 -75.22
C CYS A 536 -12.73 40.18 -75.95
N GLY A 537 -11.61 39.98 -75.23
CA GLY A 537 -10.28 39.83 -75.83
C GLY A 537 -10.13 38.59 -76.71
N HIS A 538 -10.85 37.50 -76.40
CA HIS A 538 -10.84 36.27 -77.19
C HIS A 538 -11.70 36.30 -78.46
N ARG A 539 -12.57 37.29 -78.66
CA ARG A 539 -13.43 37.41 -79.87
C ARG A 539 -12.87 38.28 -80.99
N LEU A 540 -11.75 38.99 -80.77
CA LEU A 540 -11.10 39.82 -81.79
C LEU A 540 -9.92 39.13 -82.49
N HIS A 541 -9.52 37.93 -82.06
CA HIS A 541 -8.46 37.16 -82.71
C HIS A 541 -8.97 36.13 -83.74
N ASP A 542 -10.28 35.87 -83.81
CA ASP A 542 -10.90 34.87 -84.70
C ASP A 542 -11.57 35.45 -85.97
N ASN A 543 -11.45 36.76 -86.23
CA ASN A 543 -12.10 37.42 -87.39
C ASN A 543 -11.13 37.94 -88.48
N SER A 544 -9.90 37.42 -88.60
CA SER A 544 -8.96 37.81 -89.67
C SER A 544 -8.23 36.65 -90.38
N VAL A 545 -8.75 35.41 -90.28
CA VAL A 545 -8.34 34.30 -91.16
C VAL A 545 -9.57 33.61 -91.76
N MET A 546 -10.29 34.35 -92.62
CA MET A 546 -11.09 33.79 -93.71
C MET A 546 -11.20 34.87 -94.79
N LEU A 547 -10.82 34.51 -96.03
CA LEU A 547 -10.76 35.31 -97.27
C LEU A 547 -9.38 35.92 -97.62
N THR A 548 -8.52 35.11 -98.25
CA THR A 548 -7.98 35.28 -99.64
C THR A 548 -6.76 34.41 -99.85
N GLY A 549 -6.77 33.51 -100.86
CA GLY A 549 -5.60 32.79 -101.36
C GLY A 549 -5.78 31.29 -101.43
#